data_AF-A0A7K7WW38-F1
#
_entry.id   AF-A0A7K7WW38-F1
#
_cell.length_a   1.000
_cell.length_b   1.000
_cell.length_c   1.000
_cell.angle_alpha   90.00
_cell.angle_beta   90.00
_cell.angle_gamma   90.00
#
_symmetry.space_group_name_H-M   'P 1'
#
loop_
_entity.id
_entity.type
_entity.pdbx_description
1 polymer ?
#
loop_
_entity_poly.entity_id
_entity_poly.type
_entity_poly.pdbx_seq_one_letter_code
_entity_poly.pdbx_strand_id
1 'polypeptide(L)'
;ESMSSLRISVGGLPVLASMTKGADPRFRLRWRAIVLSSAGAALVLLLLCLHRSSPARPAPHGPRSRRLGLHAGDRYNDTYPLSPPQRNADGVRYRIAVIADLDTRSRGSEEHTWFSYLKKGYLVLSDSGDSVAVQWDEEESVLRSHLAEKGRGMELSELVVFNGKLYCVDDRTGVVYQIEGNKVVPWVILSDGDGTVGKGERPGPQTPCVGRQRLLGPGRHVGLSRAGFKAEWLAVKDEHLYVGGLGKEWTTATGEVLNENPEWVKVVGYKGDVGHENWVANYNALRAAAGIRAPGYLIHESAAWSDTLQRWFFLPRR
;
A
#
# COMPACT_ATOMS: atom_id res chain seq x y z
N GLU A 1 43.52 2.86 -51.10
CA GLU A 1 44.17 2.75 -49.77
C GLU A 1 43.06 2.56 -48.74
N SER A 2 42.68 1.30 -48.51
CA SER A 2 43.06 0.44 -47.37
C SER A 2 42.16 0.64 -46.15
N MET A 3 41.13 -0.22 -46.08
CA MET A 3 40.28 -0.43 -44.91
C MET A 3 41.07 -1.11 -43.79
N SER A 4 41.00 -0.57 -42.56
CA SER A 4 41.54 -1.22 -41.37
C SER A 4 40.56 -2.28 -40.87
N SER A 5 40.87 -3.55 -41.16
CA SER A 5 40.28 -4.70 -40.47
C SER A 5 41.24 -5.16 -39.38
N LEU A 6 40.77 -5.17 -38.12
CA LEU A 6 41.51 -5.77 -37.01
C LEU A 6 41.06 -7.23 -36.86
N ARG A 7 41.94 -8.15 -37.26
CA ARG A 7 41.88 -9.58 -36.94
C ARG A 7 42.68 -9.82 -35.66
N ILE A 8 42.07 -10.45 -34.65
CA ILE A 8 42.79 -11.08 -33.54
C ILE A 8 42.25 -12.50 -33.37
N SER A 9 43.16 -13.46 -33.44
CA SER A 9 43.04 -14.91 -33.20
C SER A 9 44.48 -15.37 -32.91
N VAL A 10 44.88 -16.26 -32.01
CA VAL A 10 44.31 -17.42 -31.29
C VAL A 10 45.19 -17.67 -30.04
N GLY A 11 44.62 -18.29 -29.00
CA GLY A 11 45.32 -19.30 -28.18
C GLY A 11 45.70 -18.85 -26.76
N GLY A 12 45.47 -19.60 -25.69
CA GLY A 12 44.91 -20.94 -25.51
C GLY A 12 44.76 -21.19 -24.00
N LEU A 13 43.73 -21.95 -23.62
CA LEU A 13 43.58 -22.56 -22.28
C LEU A 13 44.65 -23.65 -22.12
N PRO A 14 45.25 -23.82 -20.93
CA PRO A 14 44.68 -24.72 -19.91
C PRO A 14 44.92 -24.16 -18.48
N VAL A 15 44.42 -24.64 -17.34
CA VAL A 15 44.32 -25.99 -16.77
C VAL A 15 43.34 -25.90 -15.60
N LEU A 16 42.44 -26.88 -15.48
CA LEU A 16 41.62 -27.13 -14.29
C LEU A 16 42.53 -27.39 -13.07
N ALA A 17 42.56 -26.47 -12.12
CA ALA A 17 43.18 -26.69 -10.82
C ALA A 17 42.29 -27.63 -9.99
N SER A 18 42.77 -28.86 -9.83
CA SER A 18 42.33 -29.84 -8.85
C SER A 18 42.33 -29.24 -7.44
N MET A 19 41.15 -29.16 -6.82
CA MET A 19 41.02 -28.96 -5.36
C MET A 19 40.50 -30.25 -4.72
N THR A 20 41.38 -31.23 -4.53
CA THR A 20 41.17 -32.27 -3.52
C THR A 20 41.49 -31.68 -2.15
N LYS A 21 40.53 -30.99 -1.54
CA LYS A 21 40.59 -30.66 -0.11
C LYS A 21 40.52 -31.97 0.68
N GLY A 22 41.56 -32.24 1.46
CA GLY A 22 41.63 -33.37 2.38
C GLY A 22 40.43 -33.37 3.32
N ALA A 23 39.71 -34.50 3.34
CA ALA A 23 38.65 -34.76 4.31
C ALA A 23 39.28 -34.93 5.70
N ASP A 24 38.88 -34.06 6.64
CA ASP A 24 39.20 -34.13 8.05
C ASP A 24 38.69 -35.48 8.64
N PRO A 25 39.53 -36.30 9.28
CA PRO A 25 39.14 -37.65 9.73
C PRO A 25 38.15 -37.68 10.91
N ARG A 26 37.59 -36.52 11.30
CA ARG A 26 36.68 -36.37 12.44
C ARG A 26 35.19 -36.43 12.09
N PHE A 27 34.82 -36.38 10.81
CA PHE A 27 33.42 -36.50 10.37
C PHE A 27 33.16 -37.87 9.71
N ARG A 28 32.96 -38.90 10.53
CA ARG A 28 32.40 -40.17 10.04
C ARG A 28 30.89 -40.00 9.86
N LEU A 29 30.48 -39.64 8.64
CA LEU A 29 29.08 -39.67 8.22
C LEU A 29 28.52 -41.07 8.49
N ARG A 30 27.69 -41.20 9.54
CA ARG A 30 27.12 -42.47 9.97
C ARG A 30 25.99 -42.85 9.00
N TRP A 31 26.36 -43.34 7.82
CA TRP A 31 25.44 -43.74 6.75
C TRP A 31 24.32 -44.66 7.24
N ARG A 32 24.59 -45.52 8.23
CA ARG A 32 23.58 -46.38 8.86
C ARG A 32 22.46 -45.58 9.54
N ALA A 33 22.77 -44.46 10.20
CA ALA A 33 21.76 -43.62 10.84
C ALA A 33 20.90 -42.90 9.78
N ILE A 34 21.53 -42.43 8.69
CA ILE A 34 20.83 -41.75 7.60
C ILE A 34 19.86 -42.72 6.90
N VAL A 35 20.32 -43.94 6.59
CA VAL A 35 19.48 -44.97 5.95
C VAL A 35 18.31 -45.36 6.84
N LEU A 36 18.52 -45.53 8.15
CA LEU A 36 17.45 -45.85 9.11
C LEU A 36 16.43 -44.71 9.24
N SER A 37 16.90 -43.45 9.29
CA SER A 37 16.01 -42.28 9.34
C SER A 37 15.20 -42.10 8.06
N SER A 38 15.81 -42.31 6.88
CA SER A 38 15.08 -42.24 5.61
C SER A 38 14.06 -43.36 5.45
N ALA A 39 14.38 -44.58 5.91
CA ALA A 39 13.44 -45.71 5.88
C ALA A 39 12.25 -45.48 6.84
N GLY A 40 12.50 -44.91 8.02
CA GLY A 40 11.46 -44.52 8.95
C GLY A 40 10.52 -43.45 8.39
N ALA A 41 11.08 -42.41 7.75
CA ALA A 41 10.29 -41.37 7.10
C ALA A 41 9.43 -41.92 5.94
N ALA A 42 9.98 -42.83 5.13
CA ALA A 42 9.25 -43.49 4.06
C ALA A 42 8.11 -44.39 4.58
N LEU A 43 8.33 -45.11 5.69
CA LEU A 43 7.30 -45.93 6.34
C LEU A 43 6.17 -45.06 6.90
N VAL A 44 6.48 -43.92 7.53
CA VAL A 44 5.47 -42.96 8.01
C VAL A 44 4.66 -42.39 6.84
N LEU A 45 5.31 -42.04 5.73
CA LEU A 45 4.63 -41.56 4.52
C LEU A 45 3.70 -42.64 3.94
N LEU A 46 4.16 -43.89 3.90
CA LEU A 46 3.37 -45.03 3.43
C LEU A 46 2.16 -45.28 4.33
N LEU A 47 2.33 -45.23 5.65
CA LEU A 47 1.23 -45.38 6.61
C LEU A 47 0.22 -44.24 6.51
N LEU A 48 0.66 -43.01 6.21
CA LEU A 48 -0.21 -41.86 5.94
C LEU A 48 -0.97 -42.02 4.61
N CYS A 49 -0.33 -42.54 3.57
CA CYS A 49 -0.98 -42.88 2.31
C CYS A 49 -2.03 -43.97 2.49
N LEU A 50 -1.72 -45.01 3.27
CA LEU A 50 -2.64 -46.13 3.55
C LEU A 50 -3.78 -45.70 4.50
N HIS A 51 -3.55 -44.78 5.45
CA HIS A 51 -4.61 -44.18 6.27
C HIS A 51 -5.55 -43.27 5.45
N ARG A 52 -5.07 -42.69 4.34
CA ARG A 52 -5.90 -41.89 3.42
C ARG A 52 -6.79 -42.74 2.52
N SER A 53 -6.61 -44.06 2.49
CA SER A 53 -7.38 -45.00 1.67
C SER A 53 -8.33 -45.84 2.52
N SER A 54 -9.25 -45.19 3.23
CA SER A 54 -10.47 -45.87 3.69
C SER A 54 -11.49 -45.89 2.54
N PRO A 55 -12.05 -47.05 2.13
CA PRO A 55 -13.11 -47.10 1.14
C PRO A 55 -14.40 -46.54 1.76
N ALA A 56 -15.00 -45.55 1.11
CA ALA A 56 -16.26 -44.96 1.52
C ALA A 56 -17.41 -45.99 1.45
N ARG A 57 -18.08 -46.24 2.58
CA ARG A 57 -19.39 -46.91 2.64
C ARG A 57 -20.46 -45.95 2.09
N PRO A 58 -21.37 -46.39 1.19
CA PRO A 58 -22.51 -45.58 0.80
C PRO A 58 -23.60 -45.66 1.89
N ALA A 59 -24.01 -44.50 2.41
CA ALA A 59 -25.19 -44.33 3.25
C ALA A 59 -25.98 -43.09 2.77
N PRO A 60 -27.31 -43.06 2.96
CA PRO A 60 -28.24 -42.56 1.95
C PRO A 60 -28.48 -41.05 2.00
N HIS A 61 -29.09 -40.58 0.91
CA HIS A 61 -29.47 -39.20 0.60
C HIS A 61 -30.16 -38.44 1.74
N GLY A 62 -29.52 -37.34 2.16
CA GLY A 62 -30.14 -36.21 2.85
C GLY A 62 -29.79 -34.91 2.11
N PRO A 63 -30.69 -33.93 1.98
CA PRO A 63 -30.50 -32.81 1.08
C PRO A 63 -29.61 -31.71 1.69
N ARG A 64 -28.80 -31.10 0.83
CA ARG A 64 -28.01 -29.85 1.00
C ARG A 64 -26.67 -29.96 1.73
N SER A 65 -25.67 -30.39 0.98
CA SER A 65 -24.34 -29.75 1.05
C SER A 65 -24.18 -28.95 -0.24
N ARG A 66 -24.49 -27.65 -0.19
CA ARG A 66 -23.95 -26.71 -1.17
C ARG A 66 -22.44 -26.77 -1.00
N ARG A 67 -21.72 -27.13 -2.06
CA ARG A 67 -20.30 -26.77 -2.21
C ARG A 67 -20.17 -25.30 -1.80
N LEU A 68 -19.46 -25.04 -0.71
CA LEU A 68 -18.87 -23.74 -0.45
C LEU A 68 -17.80 -23.54 -1.52
N GLY A 69 -18.22 -23.07 -2.70
CA GLY A 69 -17.32 -22.31 -3.54
C GLY A 69 -16.94 -21.08 -2.73
N LEU A 70 -15.64 -20.87 -2.50
CA LEU A 70 -15.13 -19.57 -2.09
C LEU A 70 -15.80 -18.53 -2.99
N HIS A 71 -16.64 -17.69 -2.41
CA HIS A 71 -17.34 -16.65 -3.15
C HIS A 71 -16.27 -15.77 -3.81
N ALA A 72 -16.45 -15.40 -5.09
CA ALA A 72 -15.54 -14.53 -5.82
C ALA A 72 -15.29 -13.16 -5.13
N GLY A 73 -16.06 -12.83 -4.08
CA GLY A 73 -15.86 -11.65 -3.24
C GLY A 73 -14.88 -11.79 -2.07
N ASP A 74 -14.24 -12.96 -1.88
CA ASP A 74 -13.28 -13.17 -0.77
C ASP A 74 -11.80 -12.95 -1.14
N ARG A 75 -11.47 -12.92 -2.44
CA ARG A 75 -10.10 -12.80 -2.94
C ARG A 75 -9.79 -11.38 -3.38
N TYR A 76 -8.56 -10.93 -3.15
CA TYR A 76 -8.03 -9.69 -3.70
C TYR A 76 -8.14 -9.67 -5.24
N ASN A 77 -8.59 -8.54 -5.81
CA ASN A 77 -8.62 -8.30 -7.24
C ASN A 77 -7.38 -7.49 -7.66
N ASP A 78 -6.46 -8.15 -8.35
CA ASP A 78 -5.18 -7.63 -8.82
C ASP A 78 -5.27 -6.87 -10.17
N THR A 79 -6.49 -6.58 -10.65
CA THR A 79 -6.68 -5.81 -11.90
C THR A 79 -6.02 -4.43 -11.83
N TYR A 80 -4.94 -4.24 -12.60
CA TYR A 80 -4.26 -2.97 -12.76
C TYR A 80 -3.63 -2.86 -14.17
N PRO A 81 -3.79 -1.71 -14.88
CA PRO A 81 -4.73 -0.61 -14.61
C PRO A 81 -6.20 -1.05 -14.74
N LEU A 82 -7.16 -0.20 -14.30
CA LEU A 82 -8.60 -0.52 -14.39
C LEU A 82 -9.11 -0.65 -15.84
N SER A 83 -8.57 0.16 -16.75
CA SER A 83 -8.88 0.09 -18.17
C SER A 83 -7.76 -0.64 -18.91
N PRO A 84 -8.06 -1.63 -19.77
CA PRO A 84 -7.06 -2.30 -20.56
C PRO A 84 -6.22 -1.31 -21.38
N PRO A 85 -4.88 -1.41 -21.37
CA PRO A 85 -4.02 -0.62 -22.23
C PRO A 85 -4.35 -0.85 -23.71
N GLN A 86 -4.26 0.20 -24.51
CA GLN A 86 -4.52 0.16 -25.95
C GLN A 86 -3.20 0.21 -26.70
N ARG A 87 -2.89 -0.82 -27.50
CA ARG A 87 -1.61 -0.95 -28.22
C ARG A 87 -1.81 -0.74 -29.72
N ASN A 88 -0.91 0.00 -30.35
CA ASN A 88 -0.85 0.18 -31.80
C ASN A 88 0.62 0.25 -32.26
N ALA A 89 0.85 0.51 -33.55
CA ALA A 89 2.20 0.59 -34.11
C ALA A 89 3.04 1.75 -33.54
N ASP A 90 2.39 2.80 -33.01
CA ASP A 90 3.07 3.98 -32.47
C ASP A 90 3.44 3.83 -30.99
N GLY A 91 2.89 2.82 -30.30
CA GLY A 91 3.20 2.49 -28.91
C GLY A 91 2.00 2.02 -28.09
N VAL A 92 1.94 2.46 -26.83
CA VAL A 92 0.92 2.05 -25.87
C VAL A 92 0.24 3.25 -25.25
N ARG A 93 -1.09 3.24 -25.27
CA ARG A 93 -1.94 4.26 -24.67
C ARG A 93 -2.62 3.73 -23.40
N TYR A 94 -2.50 4.50 -22.32
CA TYR A 94 -3.06 4.23 -21.01
C TYR A 94 -4.09 5.29 -20.64
N ARG A 95 -5.23 4.86 -20.08
CA ARG A 95 -6.21 5.78 -19.48
C ARG A 95 -5.63 6.31 -18.17
N ILE A 96 -5.61 7.63 -18.00
CA ILE A 96 -5.13 8.29 -16.78
C ILE A 96 -6.20 9.21 -16.21
N ALA A 97 -6.05 9.55 -14.94
CA ALA A 97 -6.81 10.61 -14.30
C ALA A 97 -5.94 11.31 -13.25
N VAL A 98 -6.26 12.57 -12.99
CA VAL A 98 -5.70 13.36 -11.90
C VAL A 98 -6.85 13.91 -11.06
N ILE A 99 -6.65 13.99 -9.74
CA ILE A 99 -7.63 14.48 -8.78
C ILE A 99 -7.18 15.84 -8.23
N ALA A 100 -8.13 16.73 -8.00
CA ALA A 100 -7.84 18.06 -7.48
C ALA A 100 -7.98 18.13 -5.95
N ASP A 101 -7.01 18.76 -5.31
CA ASP A 101 -7.19 19.38 -4.01
C ASP A 101 -7.41 20.89 -4.22
N LEU A 102 -8.54 21.41 -3.72
CA LEU A 102 -8.92 22.82 -3.82
C LEU A 102 -8.69 23.58 -2.51
N ASP A 103 -8.10 22.94 -1.51
CA ASP A 103 -8.03 23.41 -0.14
C ASP A 103 -9.43 23.84 0.36
N THR A 104 -9.50 24.98 1.06
CA THR A 104 -10.75 25.57 1.55
C THR A 104 -11.72 26.00 0.44
N ARG A 105 -11.29 26.02 -0.84
CA ARG A 105 -12.17 26.32 -1.98
C ARG A 105 -12.96 25.11 -2.45
N SER A 106 -12.78 23.94 -1.83
CA SER A 106 -13.64 22.78 -2.05
C SER A 106 -15.08 23.01 -1.57
N ARG A 107 -15.33 24.00 -0.69
CA ARG A 107 -16.68 24.31 -0.20
C ARG A 107 -17.55 24.88 -1.32
N GLY A 108 -18.62 24.16 -1.65
CA GLY A 108 -19.61 24.54 -2.65
C GLY A 108 -20.54 25.65 -2.20
N SER A 109 -21.34 26.17 -3.15
CA SER A 109 -22.38 27.16 -2.89
C SER A 109 -23.60 26.58 -2.15
N GLU A 110 -23.83 25.28 -2.31
CA GLU A 110 -24.88 24.54 -1.61
C GLU A 110 -24.49 24.31 -0.14
N GLU A 111 -25.48 24.32 0.74
CA GLU A 111 -25.25 24.11 2.17
C GLU A 111 -24.63 22.73 2.42
N HIS A 112 -23.66 22.66 3.33
CA HIS A 112 -22.94 21.43 3.70
C HIS A 112 -22.48 20.59 2.50
N THR A 113 -21.97 21.23 1.46
CA THR A 113 -21.51 20.54 0.25
C THR A 113 -20.06 20.91 -0.06
N TRP A 114 -19.23 19.91 -0.29
CA TRP A 114 -17.85 20.05 -0.75
C TRP A 114 -17.63 19.28 -2.03
N PHE A 115 -16.70 19.73 -2.86
CA PHE A 115 -16.43 19.14 -4.16
C PHE A 115 -14.95 19.12 -4.53
N SER A 116 -14.63 18.23 -5.48
CA SER A 116 -13.32 18.13 -6.14
C SER A 116 -13.56 17.77 -7.62
N TYR A 117 -12.50 17.87 -8.43
CA TYR A 117 -12.52 17.54 -9.85
C TYR A 117 -11.65 16.32 -10.13
N LEU A 118 -12.17 15.41 -10.96
CA LEU A 118 -11.42 14.31 -11.55
C LEU A 118 -11.26 14.58 -13.04
N LYS A 119 -10.06 14.98 -13.46
CA LYS A 119 -9.72 15.22 -14.86
C LYS A 119 -9.12 13.97 -15.47
N LYS A 120 -9.75 13.47 -16.53
CA LYS A 120 -9.35 12.24 -17.23
C LYS A 120 -8.63 12.55 -18.53
N GLY A 121 -7.82 11.61 -18.98
CA GLY A 121 -7.07 11.73 -20.22
C GLY A 121 -6.41 10.43 -20.62
N TYR A 122 -5.44 10.54 -21.50
CA TYR A 122 -4.59 9.46 -21.96
C TYR A 122 -3.12 9.82 -21.85
N LEU A 123 -2.32 8.88 -21.39
CA LEU A 123 -0.87 8.89 -21.51
C LEU A 123 -0.49 7.96 -22.66
N VAL A 124 0.34 8.44 -23.58
CA VAL A 124 0.84 7.67 -24.72
C VAL A 124 2.34 7.52 -24.56
N LEU A 125 2.79 6.28 -24.39
CA LEU A 125 4.21 5.90 -24.41
C LEU A 125 4.54 5.41 -25.81
N SER A 126 5.53 6.03 -26.45
CA SER A 126 6.03 5.60 -27.76
C SER A 126 6.59 4.17 -27.73
N ASP A 127 6.54 3.48 -28.86
CA ASP A 127 7.12 2.13 -29.00
C ASP A 127 8.63 2.11 -28.74
N SER A 128 9.34 3.19 -29.11
CA SER A 128 10.76 3.42 -28.78
C SER A 128 11.03 3.57 -27.28
N GLY A 129 10.01 3.96 -26.49
CA GLY A 129 10.11 4.19 -25.05
C GLY A 129 10.83 5.49 -24.65
N ASP A 130 11.14 6.37 -25.60
CA ASP A 130 11.89 7.61 -25.39
C ASP A 130 11.02 8.87 -25.26
N SER A 131 9.73 8.76 -25.55
CA SER A 131 8.79 9.86 -25.48
C SER A 131 7.46 9.48 -24.84
N VAL A 132 6.92 10.42 -24.07
CA VAL A 132 5.61 10.36 -23.40
C VAL A 132 4.79 11.58 -23.79
N ALA A 133 3.56 11.36 -24.24
CA ALA A 133 2.59 12.42 -24.53
C ALA A 133 1.34 12.29 -23.66
N VAL A 134 0.68 13.41 -23.37
CA VAL A 134 -0.56 13.45 -22.59
C VAL A 134 -1.64 14.17 -23.37
N GLN A 135 -2.83 13.58 -23.41
CA GLN A 135 -4.03 14.15 -24.02
C GLN A 135 -5.14 14.18 -22.98
N TRP A 136 -5.79 15.32 -22.79
CA TRP A 136 -6.85 15.47 -21.80
C TRP A 136 -8.22 15.40 -22.46
N ASP A 137 -9.17 14.82 -21.75
CA ASP A 137 -10.57 14.96 -22.10
C ASP A 137 -11.00 16.43 -21.94
N GLU A 138 -11.97 16.85 -22.75
CA GLU A 138 -12.53 18.21 -22.72
C GLU A 138 -13.19 18.49 -21.37
N GLU A 139 -14.06 17.57 -20.93
CA GLU A 139 -14.84 17.71 -19.70
C GLU A 139 -14.18 17.03 -18.49
N GLU A 140 -14.38 17.63 -17.33
CA GLU A 140 -13.97 17.06 -16.04
C GLU A 140 -15.17 16.52 -15.25
N SER A 141 -14.95 15.49 -14.43
CA SER A 141 -15.99 14.94 -13.56
C SER A 141 -15.98 15.68 -12.22
N VAL A 142 -17.11 16.27 -11.83
CA VAL A 142 -17.26 16.89 -10.51
C VAL A 142 -17.68 15.84 -9.49
N LEU A 143 -16.87 15.64 -8.47
CA LEU A 143 -17.13 14.75 -7.34
C LEU A 143 -17.66 15.58 -6.16
N ARG A 144 -18.70 15.12 -5.47
CA ARG A 144 -19.34 15.85 -4.36
C ARG A 144 -19.54 14.97 -3.14
N SER A 145 -19.38 15.55 -1.96
CA SER A 145 -19.71 14.94 -0.67
C SER A 145 -20.32 15.97 0.27
N HIS A 146 -21.13 15.49 1.21
CA HIS A 146 -21.67 16.29 2.31
C HIS A 146 -20.95 16.03 3.64
N LEU A 147 -19.93 15.18 3.63
CA LEU A 147 -19.11 14.86 4.79
C LEU A 147 -17.96 15.86 4.91
N ALA A 148 -17.77 16.39 6.12
CA ALA A 148 -16.69 17.31 6.43
C ALA A 148 -16.30 17.23 7.91
N GLU A 149 -15.05 17.61 8.18
CA GLU A 149 -14.53 17.82 9.53
C GLU A 149 -14.19 19.30 9.70
N LYS A 150 -14.72 19.93 10.76
CA LYS A 150 -14.49 21.36 11.07
C LYS A 150 -14.78 22.27 9.87
N GLY A 151 -15.81 21.94 9.09
CA GLY A 151 -16.24 22.70 7.92
C GLY A 151 -15.39 22.53 6.66
N ARG A 152 -14.48 21.55 6.63
CA ARG A 152 -13.62 21.23 5.47
C ARG A 152 -13.78 19.76 5.06
N GLY A 153 -13.77 19.50 3.77
CA GLY A 153 -13.88 18.15 3.20
C GLY A 153 -13.59 18.17 1.70
N MET A 154 -13.46 17.00 1.09
CA MET A 154 -13.10 16.83 -0.33
C MET A 154 -11.78 17.51 -0.72
N GLU A 155 -10.83 17.59 0.22
CA GLU A 155 -9.45 18.01 -0.06
C GLU A 155 -8.66 16.73 -0.38
N LEU A 156 -8.77 16.31 -1.63
CA LEU A 156 -8.37 14.98 -2.08
C LEU A 156 -6.89 14.95 -2.45
N SER A 157 -6.07 14.29 -1.63
CA SER A 157 -4.61 14.43 -1.70
C SER A 157 -3.88 13.39 -2.54
N GLU A 158 -4.53 12.28 -2.93
CA GLU A 158 -3.93 11.28 -3.81
C GLU A 158 -5.00 10.40 -4.50
N LEU A 159 -4.62 9.72 -5.59
CA LEU A 159 -5.46 8.84 -6.39
C LEU A 159 -4.77 7.49 -6.68
N VAL A 160 -5.41 6.37 -6.36
CA VAL A 160 -4.82 5.03 -6.52
C VAL A 160 -5.83 4.00 -7.00
N VAL A 161 -5.34 2.97 -7.69
CA VAL A 161 -6.10 1.75 -7.96
C VAL A 161 -5.75 0.71 -6.90
N PHE A 162 -6.76 0.17 -6.24
CA PHE A 162 -6.59 -0.86 -5.22
C PHE A 162 -7.79 -1.83 -5.26
N ASN A 163 -7.53 -3.15 -5.20
CA ASN A 163 -8.57 -4.18 -5.23
C ASN A 163 -9.53 -4.02 -6.43
N GLY A 164 -8.99 -3.71 -7.62
CA GLY A 164 -9.76 -3.49 -8.85
C GLY A 164 -10.71 -2.29 -8.81
N LYS A 165 -10.47 -1.30 -7.94
CA LYS A 165 -11.31 -0.11 -7.76
C LYS A 165 -10.44 1.15 -7.69
N LEU A 166 -11.03 2.31 -7.99
CA LEU A 166 -10.38 3.61 -7.89
C LEU A 166 -10.67 4.23 -6.52
N TYR A 167 -9.63 4.67 -5.82
CA TYR A 167 -9.72 5.27 -4.50
C TYR A 167 -8.99 6.61 -4.43
N CYS A 168 -9.51 7.51 -3.60
CA CYS A 168 -8.86 8.74 -3.17
C CYS A 168 -9.03 8.92 -1.65
N VAL A 169 -8.35 9.89 -1.05
CA VAL A 169 -8.43 10.16 0.38
C VAL A 169 -8.56 11.66 0.63
N ASP A 170 -9.44 12.03 1.57
CA ASP A 170 -9.62 13.41 2.05
C ASP A 170 -8.75 13.67 3.28
N ASP A 171 -7.79 14.60 3.20
CA ASP A 171 -6.84 14.89 4.29
C ASP A 171 -7.47 15.60 5.50
N ARG A 172 -8.72 16.02 5.38
CA ARG A 172 -9.49 16.69 6.44
C ARG A 172 -10.16 15.68 7.32
N THR A 173 -11.01 14.85 6.71
CA THR A 173 -11.82 13.84 7.41
C THR A 173 -11.06 12.55 7.64
N GLY A 174 -9.97 12.31 6.92
CA GLY A 174 -9.26 11.02 6.92
C GLY A 174 -10.06 9.91 6.23
N VAL A 175 -11.11 10.25 5.47
CA VAL A 175 -11.94 9.26 4.78
C VAL A 175 -11.32 8.88 3.46
N VAL A 176 -11.16 7.58 3.24
CA VAL A 176 -10.85 7.00 1.94
C VAL A 176 -12.16 6.77 1.20
N TYR A 177 -12.29 7.35 0.02
CA TYR A 177 -13.46 7.24 -0.84
C TYR A 177 -13.17 6.32 -2.01
N GLN A 178 -14.10 5.41 -2.31
CA GLN A 178 -14.15 4.76 -3.62
C GLN A 178 -14.79 5.71 -4.63
N ILE A 179 -14.17 5.86 -5.81
CA ILE A 179 -14.74 6.63 -6.92
C ILE A 179 -15.46 5.67 -7.87
N GLU A 180 -16.77 5.88 -8.06
CA GLU A 180 -17.61 5.12 -8.99
C GLU A 180 -18.32 6.09 -9.94
N GLY A 181 -17.84 6.17 -11.18
CA GLY A 181 -18.35 7.14 -12.16
C GLY A 181 -18.07 8.58 -11.73
N ASN A 182 -19.11 9.30 -11.31
CA ASN A 182 -19.05 10.66 -10.74
C ASN A 182 -19.39 10.71 -9.24
N LYS A 183 -19.46 9.55 -8.58
CA LYS A 183 -19.78 9.44 -7.16
C LYS A 183 -18.53 9.13 -6.36
N VAL A 184 -18.49 9.66 -5.14
CA VAL A 184 -17.57 9.25 -4.10
C VAL A 184 -18.35 8.51 -3.02
N VAL A 185 -17.90 7.30 -2.71
CA VAL A 185 -18.54 6.43 -1.71
C VAL A 185 -17.55 6.25 -0.56
N PRO A 186 -17.85 6.75 0.66
CA PRO A 186 -17.00 6.53 1.82
C PRO A 186 -16.75 5.03 2.03
N TRP A 187 -15.49 4.63 2.20
CA TRP A 187 -15.13 3.23 2.41
C TRP A 187 -14.56 2.97 3.80
N VAL A 188 -13.48 3.66 4.19
CA VAL A 188 -12.89 3.60 5.53
C VAL A 188 -12.59 4.99 6.05
N ILE A 189 -12.57 5.17 7.38
CA ILE A 189 -12.19 6.41 8.04
C ILE A 189 -10.92 6.18 8.87
N LEU A 190 -9.95 7.07 8.73
CA LEU A 190 -8.62 6.95 9.32
C LEU A 190 -8.46 8.02 10.39
N SER A 191 -8.39 7.60 11.66
CA SER A 191 -8.05 8.50 12.77
C SER A 191 -6.55 8.80 12.79
N ASP A 192 -6.19 9.98 13.32
CA ASP A 192 -4.81 10.47 13.33
C ASP A 192 -3.85 9.60 14.19
N GLY A 193 -2.54 9.70 13.91
CA GLY A 193 -1.48 9.02 14.66
C GLY A 193 -1.66 7.50 14.77
N ASP A 194 -1.62 6.99 16.00
CA ASP A 194 -1.79 5.58 16.36
C ASP A 194 -3.25 5.09 16.30
N GLY A 195 -4.19 5.95 15.88
CA GLY A 195 -5.62 5.65 15.79
C GLY A 195 -6.43 5.99 17.05
N THR A 196 -5.78 6.49 18.11
CA THR A 196 -6.45 6.79 19.39
C THR A 196 -6.64 8.28 19.68
N VAL A 197 -5.94 9.15 18.94
CA VAL A 197 -5.75 10.58 19.27
C VAL A 197 -6.52 11.55 18.37
N GLY A 198 -6.65 12.81 18.83
CA GLY A 198 -7.07 13.97 18.02
C GLY A 198 -5.89 14.64 17.29
N LYS A 199 -6.18 15.36 16.21
CA LYS A 199 -5.19 15.94 15.27
C LYS A 199 -4.53 17.17 15.85
N GLY A 200 -3.20 17.19 15.84
CA GLY A 200 -2.40 18.32 16.30
C GLY A 200 -2.35 18.49 17.83
N GLU A 201 -2.81 17.52 18.60
CA GLU A 201 -2.74 17.56 20.06
C GLU A 201 -1.33 17.16 20.56
N ARG A 202 -0.88 17.78 21.66
CA ARG A 202 0.31 17.32 22.39
C ARG A 202 -0.03 15.99 23.07
N PRO A 203 0.88 15.01 23.16
CA PRO A 203 0.62 13.80 23.94
C PRO A 203 0.38 14.20 25.40
N GLY A 204 -0.85 13.99 25.90
CA GLY A 204 -1.10 13.98 27.33
C GLY A 204 -0.49 12.73 27.97
N PRO A 205 -0.22 12.72 29.29
CA PRO A 205 0.32 11.54 29.96
C PRO A 205 -0.61 10.33 29.72
N GLN A 206 -0.06 9.28 29.11
CA GLN A 206 -0.73 8.00 28.88
C GLN A 206 -1.11 7.40 30.24
N THR A 207 -2.36 7.59 30.64
CA THR A 207 -2.93 6.84 31.76
C THR A 207 -3.68 5.66 31.15
N PRO A 208 -3.39 4.41 31.53
CA PRO A 208 -4.10 3.26 30.98
C PRO A 208 -5.55 3.30 31.49
N CYS A 209 -6.47 3.71 30.62
CA CYS A 209 -7.90 3.67 30.91
C CYS A 209 -8.39 2.21 30.82
N VAL A 210 -8.16 1.42 31.86
CA VAL A 210 -9.03 0.27 32.16
C VAL A 210 -10.28 0.85 32.82
N GLY A 211 -11.31 1.13 32.03
CA GLY A 211 -12.54 1.73 32.51
C GLY A 211 -13.77 1.07 31.91
N ARG A 212 -14.43 0.20 32.69
CA ARG A 212 -15.79 -0.27 32.43
C ARG A 212 -16.70 0.91 32.09
N GLN A 213 -17.46 0.76 31.01
CA GLN A 213 -18.50 1.68 30.60
C GLN A 213 -19.57 1.80 31.69
N ARG A 214 -19.50 2.86 32.50
CA ARG A 214 -20.58 3.31 33.36
C ARG A 214 -21.08 4.63 32.78
N LEU A 215 -22.28 4.62 32.21
CA LEU A 215 -23.01 5.84 31.86
C LEU A 215 -23.14 6.71 33.10
N LEU A 216 -22.58 7.91 33.05
CA LEU A 216 -22.88 9.01 33.98
C LEU A 216 -23.63 10.10 33.19
N GLY A 217 -24.56 10.74 33.88
CA GLY A 217 -25.66 11.56 33.35
C GLY A 217 -25.29 12.85 32.58
N PRO A 218 -26.31 13.68 32.29
CA PRO A 218 -26.23 14.72 31.28
C PRO A 218 -25.45 15.92 31.80
N GLY A 219 -24.50 16.44 31.01
CA GLY A 219 -23.86 17.73 31.31
C GLY A 219 -22.36 17.85 31.08
N ARG A 220 -21.67 16.89 30.45
CA ARG A 220 -20.35 17.12 29.86
C ARG A 220 -20.27 16.46 28.50
N HIS A 221 -20.40 17.26 27.44
CA HIS A 221 -19.92 16.87 26.12
C HIS A 221 -18.39 16.83 26.18
N VAL A 222 -17.84 15.67 26.54
CA VAL A 222 -16.48 15.34 26.13
C VAL A 222 -16.57 15.17 24.62
N GLY A 223 -16.15 16.19 23.89
CA GLY A 223 -16.10 16.18 22.42
C GLY A 223 -15.12 15.11 21.96
N LEU A 224 -15.59 13.87 21.85
CA LEU A 224 -14.89 12.75 21.21
C LEU A 224 -14.97 12.89 19.68
N SER A 225 -14.68 14.07 19.13
CA SER A 225 -14.34 14.17 17.71
C SER A 225 -12.85 13.87 17.60
N ARG A 226 -12.50 12.59 17.53
CA ARG A 226 -11.18 12.17 17.06
C ARG A 226 -11.02 12.73 15.66
N ALA A 227 -9.88 13.34 15.39
CA ALA A 227 -9.69 14.04 14.13
C ALA A 227 -9.17 13.10 13.04
N GLY A 228 -9.53 13.42 11.80
CA GLY A 228 -9.08 12.72 10.61
C GLY A 228 -7.58 12.81 10.42
N PHE A 229 -6.99 11.66 10.09
CA PHE A 229 -5.60 11.55 9.67
C PHE A 229 -5.36 12.46 8.47
N LYS A 230 -4.32 13.29 8.53
CA LYS A 230 -3.89 14.13 7.40
C LYS A 230 -3.15 13.26 6.39
N ALA A 231 -3.91 12.54 5.58
CA ALA A 231 -3.39 11.68 4.53
C ALA A 231 -2.86 12.53 3.38
N GLU A 232 -1.66 12.21 2.90
CA GLU A 232 -0.95 12.97 1.87
C GLU A 232 -0.48 12.08 0.72
N TRP A 233 -0.41 10.75 0.92
CA TRP A 233 -0.06 9.81 -0.14
C TRP A 233 -0.73 8.45 0.04
N LEU A 234 -0.88 7.72 -1.06
CA LEU A 234 -1.43 6.37 -1.16
C LEU A 234 -0.47 5.47 -1.95
N ALA A 235 -0.26 4.25 -1.47
CA ALA A 235 0.51 3.23 -2.18
C ALA A 235 -0.08 1.83 -1.95
N VAL A 236 0.22 0.89 -2.84
CA VAL A 236 -0.24 -0.49 -2.72
C VAL A 236 0.96 -1.42 -2.59
N LYS A 237 0.94 -2.28 -1.57
CA LYS A 237 1.97 -3.30 -1.34
C LYS A 237 1.34 -4.53 -0.72
N ASP A 238 1.65 -5.70 -1.26
CA ASP A 238 1.21 -7.01 -0.74
C ASP A 238 -0.30 -7.05 -0.44
N GLU A 239 -1.14 -6.63 -1.39
CA GLU A 239 -2.61 -6.60 -1.29
C GLU A 239 -3.17 -5.65 -0.20
N HIS A 240 -2.34 -4.75 0.34
CA HIS A 240 -2.75 -3.71 1.29
C HIS A 240 -2.59 -2.30 0.69
N LEU A 241 -3.49 -1.41 1.07
CA LEU A 241 -3.42 0.02 0.81
C LEU A 241 -2.69 0.71 1.96
N TYR A 242 -1.56 1.33 1.67
CA TYR A 242 -0.80 2.16 2.59
C TYR A 242 -1.22 3.61 2.42
N VAL A 243 -1.57 4.26 3.52
CA VAL A 243 -1.96 5.67 3.57
C VAL A 243 -1.05 6.39 4.56
N GLY A 244 -0.16 7.24 4.07
CA GLY A 244 0.71 8.03 4.93
C GLY A 244 0.42 9.52 4.86
N GLY A 245 1.02 10.24 5.80
CA GLY A 245 0.93 11.68 5.91
C GLY A 245 2.24 12.35 5.53
N LEU A 246 2.47 13.55 6.08
CA LEU A 246 3.60 14.42 5.78
C LEU A 246 4.98 13.77 6.01
N GLY A 247 5.09 12.77 6.88
CA GLY A 247 6.35 12.06 7.13
C GLY A 247 7.42 12.90 7.85
N LYS A 248 6.97 13.83 8.70
CA LYS A 248 7.81 14.58 9.64
C LYS A 248 6.98 14.94 10.88
N GLU A 249 7.67 15.40 11.92
CA GLU A 249 7.03 15.89 13.13
C GLU A 249 6.01 17.00 12.81
N TRP A 250 4.86 16.99 13.46
CA TRP A 250 3.94 18.13 13.43
C TRP A 250 4.52 19.25 14.29
N THR A 251 4.61 20.45 13.72
CA THR A 251 5.23 21.60 14.38
C THR A 251 4.28 22.79 14.45
N THR A 252 4.50 23.69 15.39
CA THR A 252 3.93 25.05 15.34
C THR A 252 4.45 25.80 14.12
N ALA A 253 3.86 26.98 13.83
CA ALA A 253 4.35 27.86 12.77
C ALA A 253 5.79 28.35 12.99
N THR A 254 6.28 28.33 14.24
CA THR A 254 7.66 28.70 14.61
C THR A 254 8.62 27.52 14.62
N GLY A 255 8.16 26.30 14.32
CA GLY A 255 9.00 25.10 14.22
C GLY A 255 9.13 24.30 15.53
N GLU A 256 8.34 24.59 16.55
CA GLU A 256 8.34 23.79 17.79
C GLU A 256 7.58 22.48 17.56
N VAL A 257 8.19 21.34 17.91
CA VAL A 257 7.58 20.01 17.77
C VAL A 257 6.40 19.86 18.73
N LEU A 258 5.28 19.35 18.20
CA LEU A 258 4.05 19.07 18.95
C LEU A 258 3.79 17.57 19.11
N ASN A 259 3.95 16.79 18.04
CA ASN A 259 3.78 15.33 18.02
C ASN A 259 4.38 14.72 16.74
N GLU A 260 4.37 13.39 16.65
CA GLU A 260 4.87 12.59 15.52
C GLU A 260 3.71 11.96 14.71
N ASN A 261 2.47 12.44 14.87
CA ASN A 261 1.30 11.82 14.24
C ASN A 261 1.40 11.70 12.70
N PRO A 262 1.93 12.70 11.96
CA PRO A 262 2.08 12.60 10.51
C PRO A 262 3.11 11.57 10.04
N GLU A 263 3.90 10.99 10.96
CA GLU A 263 4.87 9.93 10.70
C GLU A 263 4.28 8.52 10.93
N TRP A 264 3.00 8.42 11.28
CA TRP A 264 2.28 7.15 11.28
C TRP A 264 1.72 6.84 9.90
N VAL A 265 1.72 5.57 9.52
CA VAL A 265 1.12 5.07 8.29
C VAL A 265 -0.04 4.15 8.62
N LYS A 266 -1.13 4.26 7.86
CA LYS A 266 -2.29 3.39 7.98
C LYS A 266 -2.18 2.29 6.95
N VAL A 267 -2.37 1.05 7.35
CA VAL A 267 -2.29 -0.12 6.47
C VAL A 267 -3.67 -0.74 6.40
N VAL A 268 -4.33 -0.59 5.26
CA VAL A 268 -5.73 -0.97 5.07
C VAL A 268 -5.78 -2.24 4.22
N GLY A 269 -6.32 -3.32 4.79
CA GLY A 269 -6.57 -4.55 4.06
C GLY A 269 -7.70 -4.38 3.04
N TYR A 270 -7.75 -5.23 2.02
CA TYR A 270 -8.74 -5.10 0.93
C TYR A 270 -10.19 -5.32 1.35
N LYS A 271 -10.41 -5.81 2.58
CA LYS A 271 -11.73 -5.93 3.23
C LYS A 271 -12.07 -4.74 4.14
N GLY A 272 -11.16 -3.80 4.32
CA GLY A 272 -11.35 -2.55 5.06
C GLY A 272 -10.88 -2.60 6.53
N ASP A 273 -10.21 -3.67 6.95
CA ASP A 273 -9.48 -3.69 8.22
C ASP A 273 -8.33 -2.68 8.20
N VAL A 274 -8.08 -2.01 9.33
CA VAL A 274 -7.11 -0.91 9.42
C VAL A 274 -6.09 -1.22 10.50
N GLY A 275 -4.82 -1.29 10.11
CA GLY A 275 -3.65 -1.28 10.98
C GLY A 275 -2.99 0.11 11.04
N HIS A 276 -2.24 0.36 12.10
CA HIS A 276 -1.51 1.61 12.33
C HIS A 276 -0.04 1.29 12.59
N GLU A 277 0.85 1.75 11.72
CA GLU A 277 2.29 1.52 11.82
C GLU A 277 3.04 2.81 12.13
N ASN A 278 3.94 2.75 13.10
CA ASN A 278 4.85 3.85 13.40
C ASN A 278 6.02 3.83 12.41
N TRP A 279 6.13 4.86 11.57
CA TRP A 279 7.17 4.99 10.56
C TRP A 279 8.21 6.08 10.88
N VAL A 280 8.26 6.58 12.12
CA VAL A 280 9.24 7.61 12.56
C VAL A 280 10.67 7.19 12.20
N ALA A 281 11.05 5.94 12.49
CA ALA A 281 12.38 5.44 12.13
C ALA A 281 12.63 5.42 10.60
N ASN A 282 11.59 5.14 9.81
CA ASN A 282 11.68 5.07 8.36
C ASN A 282 11.86 6.47 7.75
N TYR A 283 11.06 7.45 8.18
CA TYR A 283 11.19 8.83 7.72
C TYR A 283 12.52 9.46 8.15
N ASN A 284 12.98 9.14 9.37
CA ASN A 284 14.32 9.53 9.81
C ASN A 284 15.42 8.96 8.93
N ALA A 285 15.31 7.69 8.51
CA ALA A 285 16.26 7.07 7.60
C ALA A 285 16.24 7.72 6.20
N LEU A 286 15.06 8.07 5.67
CA LEU A 286 14.92 8.80 4.41
C LEU A 286 15.57 10.18 4.49
N ARG A 287 15.27 10.94 5.55
CA ARG A 287 15.86 12.26 5.81
C ARG A 287 17.38 12.19 5.90
N ALA A 288 17.90 11.22 6.65
CA ALA A 288 19.34 11.02 6.80
C ALA A 288 20.02 10.61 5.47
N ALA A 289 19.39 9.75 4.68
CA ALA A 289 19.89 9.33 3.37
C ALA A 289 19.95 10.48 2.36
N ALA A 290 19.07 11.49 2.49
CA ALA A 290 19.13 12.73 1.73
C ALA A 290 20.21 13.72 2.24
N GLY A 291 20.99 13.36 3.27
CA GLY A 291 22.01 14.21 3.87
C GLY A 291 21.46 15.33 4.76
N ILE A 292 20.18 15.27 5.12
CA ILE A 292 19.50 16.30 5.92
C ILE A 292 19.56 15.90 7.41
N ARG A 293 19.89 16.89 8.26
CA ARG A 293 19.88 16.76 9.72
C ARG A 293 18.87 17.73 10.30
N ALA A 294 18.34 17.42 11.49
CA ALA A 294 17.50 18.34 12.23
C ALA A 294 18.23 19.71 12.45
N PRO A 295 17.52 20.84 12.37
CA PRO A 295 16.06 21.00 12.21
C PRO A 295 15.56 20.93 10.74
N GLY A 296 16.42 20.59 9.78
CA GLY A 296 15.99 20.30 8.41
C GLY A 296 15.05 19.09 8.35
N TYR A 297 14.16 19.07 7.36
CA TYR A 297 13.10 18.07 7.22
C TYR A 297 12.83 17.72 5.76
N LEU A 298 12.08 16.65 5.54
CA LEU A 298 11.41 16.32 4.28
C LEU A 298 9.90 16.37 4.48
N ILE A 299 9.16 16.75 3.44
CA ILE A 299 7.70 16.56 3.41
C ILE A 299 7.35 15.59 2.28
N HIS A 300 6.64 14.52 2.63
CA HIS A 300 6.24 13.47 1.71
C HIS A 300 4.77 13.62 1.32
N GLU A 301 4.50 13.78 0.02
CA GLU A 301 3.16 13.79 -0.58
C GLU A 301 3.10 12.83 -1.78
N SER A 302 4.05 11.90 -1.87
CA SER A 302 4.02 10.82 -2.84
C SER A 302 4.88 9.65 -2.35
N ALA A 303 4.36 8.44 -2.57
CA ALA A 303 5.09 7.20 -2.35
C ALA A 303 4.61 6.13 -3.34
N ALA A 304 5.50 5.25 -3.77
CA ALA A 304 5.15 4.06 -4.54
C ALA A 304 5.96 2.86 -4.07
N TRP A 305 5.32 1.71 -3.97
CA TRP A 305 6.01 0.43 -3.83
C TRP A 305 6.14 -0.23 -5.21
N SER A 306 7.31 -0.79 -5.49
CA SER A 306 7.56 -1.56 -6.70
C SER A 306 7.76 -3.03 -6.36
N ASP A 307 6.83 -3.89 -6.79
CA ASP A 307 7.01 -5.35 -6.69
C ASP A 307 8.21 -5.83 -7.52
N THR A 308 8.44 -5.23 -8.69
CA THR A 308 9.57 -5.58 -9.56
C THR A 308 10.91 -5.31 -8.91
N LEU A 309 11.04 -4.16 -8.23
CA LEU A 309 12.32 -3.74 -7.65
C LEU A 309 12.42 -4.07 -6.15
N GLN A 310 11.34 -4.52 -5.52
CA GLN A 310 11.23 -4.77 -4.09
C GLN A 310 11.67 -3.56 -3.25
N ARG A 311 11.22 -2.36 -3.65
CA ARG A 311 11.63 -1.10 -3.03
C ARG A 311 10.48 -0.10 -2.95
N TRP A 312 10.53 0.69 -1.88
CA TRP A 312 9.78 1.93 -1.74
C TRP A 312 10.51 3.08 -2.46
N PHE A 313 9.73 3.90 -3.15
CA PHE A 313 10.15 5.12 -3.82
C PHE A 313 9.36 6.30 -3.27
N PHE A 314 10.03 7.42 -3.04
CA PHE A 314 9.45 8.66 -2.58
C PHE A 314 9.99 9.81 -3.44
N LEU A 315 9.13 10.76 -3.78
CA LEU A 315 9.51 12.05 -4.35
C LEU A 315 9.03 13.15 -3.38
N PRO A 316 9.85 13.54 -2.40
CA PRO A 316 9.47 14.54 -1.40
C PRO A 316 9.07 15.86 -2.06
N ARG A 317 8.01 16.50 -1.56
CA ARG A 317 7.56 17.82 -2.02
C ARG A 317 8.49 18.94 -1.55
N ARG A 318 9.07 18.79 -0.36
CA ARG A 318 10.01 19.74 0.25
C ARG A 318 11.15 19.01 0.93
#